data_AF-A0A944V5H7-F1
#
_entry.id   AF-A0A944V5H7-F1
#
_cell.length_a   1.000
_cell.length_b   1.000
_cell.length_c   1.000
_cell.angle_alpha   90.00
_cell.angle_beta   90.00
_cell.angle_gamma   90.00
#
_symmetry.space_group_name_H-M   'P 1'
#
loop_
_entity.id
_entity.type
_entity.pdbx_description
1 polymer ?
#
loop_
_entity_poly.entity_id
_entity_poly.type
_entity_poly.pdbx_seq_one_letter_code
_entity_poly.pdbx_strand_id
1 'polypeptide(L)'
;PPHLSNTIPELISENIEVFSKIGFSIKTFSGDSIVIDEIPIELEDWDGGDIFIDIIKQLEDEFEQTEDFRDSLSKSVACKAAIKAGRKMNRKEMLALINDLFACEVPYFCPHGRPLIIKMTMPEFEKKFKRTT
;
A
#
# COMPACT_ATOMS: atom_id res chain seq x y z
N PRO A 1 7.96 15.15 17.70
CA PRO A 1 6.75 15.00 16.85
C PRO A 1 7.05 15.47 15.42
N PRO A 2 6.82 14.64 14.39
CA PRO A 2 6.87 15.13 13.01
C PRO A 2 5.85 16.25 12.84
N HIS A 3 6.27 17.40 12.33
CA HIS A 3 5.37 18.50 11.99
C HIS A 3 4.57 18.09 10.75
N LEU A 4 3.29 17.78 10.92
CA LEU A 4 2.34 17.58 9.82
C LEU A 4 1.99 18.96 9.23
N SER A 5 1.74 19.04 7.92
CA SER A 5 1.18 20.28 7.35
C SER A 5 -0.18 20.56 8.01
N ASN A 6 -0.53 21.84 8.25
CA ASN A 6 -1.79 22.21 8.93
C ASN A 6 -3.03 21.64 8.21
N THR A 7 -2.91 21.35 6.91
CA THR A 7 -4.00 20.79 6.08
C THR A 7 -4.26 19.31 6.37
N ILE A 8 -3.24 18.54 6.81
CA ILE A 8 -3.39 17.10 6.98
C ILE A 8 -4.26 16.69 8.18
N PRO A 9 -4.13 17.28 9.39
CA PRO A 9 -5.05 17.02 10.49
C PRO A 9 -6.51 17.25 10.09
N GLU A 10 -6.79 18.32 9.34
CA GLU A 10 -8.12 18.61 8.79
C GLU A 10 -8.56 17.50 7.82
N LEU A 11 -7.72 17.15 6.83
CA LEU A 11 -8.02 16.08 5.88
C LEU A 11 -8.28 14.73 6.56
N ILE A 12 -7.52 14.38 7.61
CA ILE A 12 -7.76 13.17 8.39
C ILE A 12 -9.13 13.25 9.07
N SER A 13 -9.45 14.38 9.70
CA SER A 13 -10.72 14.59 10.42
C SER A 13 -11.94 14.52 9.49
N GLU A 14 -11.82 15.05 8.27
CA GLU A 14 -12.88 15.03 7.25
C GLU A 14 -13.08 13.63 6.64
N ASN A 15 -12.07 12.77 6.71
CA ASN A 15 -12.06 11.46 6.04
C ASN A 15 -11.97 10.26 7.01
N ILE A 16 -12.35 10.42 8.28
CA ILE A 16 -12.32 9.35 9.29
C ILE A 16 -13.06 8.09 8.81
N GLU A 17 -14.18 8.24 8.11
CA GLU A 17 -14.93 7.10 7.56
C GLU A 17 -14.12 6.30 6.52
N VAL A 18 -13.26 6.97 5.73
CA VAL A 18 -12.41 6.31 4.73
C VAL A 18 -11.32 5.51 5.42
N PHE A 19 -10.69 6.08 6.46
CA PHE A 19 -9.75 5.36 7.32
C PHE A 19 -10.38 4.12 7.96
N SER A 20 -11.61 4.26 8.48
CA SER A 20 -12.36 3.15 9.08
C SER A 20 -12.62 2.01 8.10
N LYS A 21 -12.98 2.31 6.85
CA LYS A 21 -13.17 1.30 5.80
C LYS A 21 -11.90 0.53 5.44
N ILE A 22 -10.73 1.12 5.68
CA ILE A 22 -9.43 0.50 5.41
C ILE A 22 -8.89 -0.25 6.64
N GLY A 23 -9.55 -0.14 7.79
CA GLY A 23 -9.21 -0.87 9.01
C GLY A 23 -8.54 -0.04 10.10
N PHE A 24 -8.56 1.29 9.98
CA PHE A 24 -8.08 2.19 11.04
C PHE A 24 -9.23 2.70 11.91
N SER A 25 -9.04 2.69 13.23
CA SER A 25 -9.92 3.42 14.15
C SER A 25 -9.18 4.66 14.67
N ILE A 26 -9.58 5.84 14.18
CA ILE A 26 -8.94 7.12 14.49
C ILE A 26 -9.91 8.00 15.28
N LYS A 27 -9.42 8.60 16.35
CA LYS A 27 -10.13 9.62 17.14
C LYS A 27 -9.33 10.91 17.11
N THR A 28 -10.00 12.02 16.86
CA THR A 28 -9.41 13.35 17.03
C THR A 28 -9.40 13.73 18.51
N PHE A 29 -8.32 14.36 18.94
CA PHE A 29 -8.17 14.96 20.27
C PHE A 29 -7.95 16.47 20.12
N SER A 30 -7.94 17.22 21.23
CA SER A 30 -7.78 18.68 21.17
C SER A 30 -6.50 19.09 20.42
N GLY A 31 -6.61 20.06 19.52
CA GLY A 31 -5.50 20.54 18.68
C GLY A 31 -5.22 19.60 17.51
N ASP A 32 -3.95 19.47 17.13
CA ASP A 32 -3.51 18.67 15.97
C ASP A 32 -3.15 17.23 16.35
N SER A 33 -3.74 16.70 17.42
CA SER A 33 -3.44 15.37 17.96
C SER A 33 -4.52 14.37 17.60
N ILE A 34 -4.10 13.17 17.20
CA ILE A 34 -4.99 12.04 16.94
C ILE A 34 -4.58 10.83 17.79
N VAL A 35 -5.56 9.98 18.06
CA VAL A 35 -5.39 8.68 18.72
C VAL A 35 -5.80 7.60 17.75
N ILE A 36 -4.98 6.55 17.63
CA ILE A 36 -5.23 5.40 16.77
C ILE A 36 -5.47 4.20 17.68
N ASP A 37 -6.70 3.71 17.72
CA ASP A 37 -7.11 2.59 18.57
C ASP A 37 -6.95 1.25 17.85
N GLU A 38 -7.14 1.23 16.53
CA GLU A 38 -7.11 0.01 15.71
C GLU A 38 -6.39 0.28 14.40
N ILE A 39 -5.70 -0.74 13.89
CA ILE A 39 -4.94 -0.70 12.64
C ILE A 39 -5.24 -1.95 11.81
N PRO A 40 -5.06 -1.89 10.47
CA PRO A 40 -5.12 -3.06 9.60
C PRO A 40 -4.07 -4.10 10.02
N ILE A 41 -4.44 -5.38 9.97
CA ILE A 41 -3.56 -6.48 10.41
C ILE A 41 -2.30 -6.58 9.55
N GLU A 42 -2.35 -6.13 8.31
CA GLU A 42 -1.23 -6.13 7.36
C GLU A 42 -0.11 -5.14 7.75
N LEU A 43 -0.36 -4.23 8.69
CA LEU A 43 0.62 -3.28 9.22
C LEU A 43 1.26 -3.80 10.52
N GLU A 44 1.77 -5.04 10.49
CA GLU A 44 2.34 -5.74 11.66
C GLU A 44 3.52 -4.98 12.33
N ASP A 45 4.29 -4.22 11.55
CA ASP A 45 5.43 -3.40 12.01
C ASP A 45 4.98 -1.99 12.44
N TRP A 46 4.02 -1.90 13.36
CA TRP A 46 3.45 -0.61 13.78
C TRP A 46 4.49 0.36 14.38
N ASP A 47 5.56 -0.17 14.99
CA ASP A 47 6.68 0.53 15.63
C ASP A 47 6.35 1.96 16.12
N GLY A 48 5.51 2.04 17.16
CA GLY A 48 5.17 3.32 17.80
C GLY A 48 4.38 4.31 16.93
N GLY A 49 3.88 3.91 15.76
CA GLY A 49 3.16 4.75 14.80
C GLY A 49 4.02 5.27 13.64
N ASP A 50 5.30 4.87 13.55
CA ASP A 50 6.19 5.33 12.48
C ASP A 50 5.65 4.94 11.08
N ILE A 51 5.09 3.73 10.95
CA ILE A 51 4.47 3.29 9.70
C ILE A 51 3.28 4.19 9.30
N PHE A 52 2.54 4.70 10.27
CA PHE A 52 1.41 5.60 9.99
C PHE A 52 1.89 6.96 9.52
N ILE A 53 2.92 7.52 10.15
CA ILE A 53 3.56 8.77 9.71
C ILE A 53 4.02 8.62 8.25
N ASP A 54 4.60 7.47 7.93
CA ASP A 54 5.04 7.11 6.58
C ASP A 54 3.88 6.98 5.58
N ILE A 55 2.73 6.44 6.00
CA ILE A 55 1.50 6.40 5.20
C ILE A 55 1.00 7.82 4.91
N ILE A 56 0.99 8.69 5.93
CA ILE A 56 0.51 10.06 5.82
C ILE A 56 1.40 10.90 4.89
N LYS A 57 2.73 10.76 4.99
CA LYS A 57 3.66 11.43 4.05
C LYS A 57 3.43 10.99 2.61
N GLN A 58 3.28 9.68 2.39
CA GLN A 58 3.01 9.18 1.05
C GLN A 58 1.62 9.61 0.55
N LEU A 59 0.63 9.71 1.44
CA LEU A 59 -0.69 10.24 1.12
C LEU A 59 -0.61 11.71 0.69
N GLU A 60 0.17 12.56 1.37
CA GLU A 60 0.41 13.94 0.92
C GLU A 60 0.94 13.95 -0.52
N ASP A 61 1.99 13.18 -0.80
CA ASP A 61 2.61 13.11 -2.13
C ASP A 61 1.64 12.61 -3.23
N GLU A 62 0.85 11.55 -2.94
CA GLU A 62 -0.11 10.98 -3.90
C GLU A 62 -1.33 11.88 -4.12
N PHE A 63 -1.79 12.57 -3.07
CA PHE A 63 -2.96 13.44 -3.12
C PHE A 63 -2.69 14.70 -3.95
N GLU A 64 -1.48 15.26 -3.89
CA GLU A 64 -1.06 16.38 -4.75
C GLU A 64 -1.17 16.06 -6.25
N GLN A 65 -1.08 14.77 -6.62
CA GLN A 65 -1.12 14.35 -8.02
C GLN A 65 -2.53 14.00 -8.51
N THR A 66 -3.36 13.44 -7.63
CA THR A 66 -4.65 12.83 -8.03
C THR A 66 -5.86 13.62 -7.58
N GLU A 67 -5.75 14.40 -6.50
CA GLU A 67 -6.86 15.04 -5.78
C GLU A 67 -7.96 14.04 -5.34
N ASP A 68 -7.72 12.72 -5.39
CA ASP A 68 -8.61 11.68 -4.89
C ASP A 68 -8.03 11.11 -3.59
N PHE A 69 -8.62 11.53 -2.46
CA PHE A 69 -8.18 11.14 -1.14
C PHE A 69 -8.27 9.63 -0.92
N ARG A 70 -9.33 8.99 -1.38
CA ARG A 70 -9.56 7.56 -1.16
C ARG A 70 -8.55 6.73 -1.94
N ASP A 71 -8.34 7.07 -3.21
CA ASP A 71 -7.36 6.39 -4.05
C ASP A 71 -5.93 6.59 -3.48
N SER A 72 -5.58 7.83 -3.13
CA SER A 72 -4.27 8.17 -2.55
C SER A 72 -4.00 7.42 -1.24
N LEU A 73 -4.97 7.40 -0.32
CA LEU A 73 -4.83 6.67 0.94
C LEU A 73 -4.69 5.17 0.71
N SER A 74 -5.49 4.61 -0.20
CA SER A 74 -5.45 3.18 -0.52
C SER A 74 -4.08 2.77 -1.08
N LYS A 75 -3.51 3.59 -1.97
CA LYS A 75 -2.16 3.39 -2.53
C LYS A 75 -1.08 3.46 -1.46
N SER A 76 -1.14 4.46 -0.57
CA SER A 76 -0.16 4.64 0.51
C SER A 76 -0.18 3.47 1.48
N VAL A 77 -1.37 3.05 1.92
CA VAL A 77 -1.53 1.88 2.80
C VAL A 77 -1.05 0.61 2.11
N ALA A 78 -1.46 0.35 0.87
CA ALA A 78 -1.05 -0.85 0.13
C ALA A 78 0.47 -0.92 -0.06
N CYS A 79 1.13 0.21 -0.32
CA CYS A 79 2.59 0.29 -0.43
C CYS A 79 3.29 -0.10 0.87
N LYS A 80 2.77 0.35 2.02
CA LYS A 80 3.36 0.06 3.33
C LYS A 80 3.06 -1.36 3.80
N ALA A 81 1.83 -1.85 3.59
CA ALA A 81 1.38 -3.21 3.88
C ALA A 81 1.98 -4.31 2.97
N ALA A 82 2.51 -3.95 1.79
CA ALA A 82 2.99 -4.93 0.82
C ALA A 82 4.09 -5.85 1.37
N ILE A 83 4.03 -7.13 0.97
CA ILE A 83 5.12 -8.09 1.18
C ILE A 83 6.40 -7.57 0.52
N LYS A 84 7.43 -7.32 1.34
CA LYS A 84 8.69 -6.72 0.88
C LYS A 84 9.60 -7.74 0.21
N ALA A 85 10.44 -7.24 -0.69
CA ALA A 85 11.49 -8.02 -1.32
C ALA A 85 12.40 -8.67 -0.25
N GLY A 86 12.71 -9.95 -0.44
CA GLY A 86 13.55 -10.70 0.50
C GLY A 86 12.80 -11.37 1.66
N ARG A 87 11.50 -11.11 1.85
CA ARG A 87 10.67 -11.90 2.79
C ARG A 87 10.68 -13.35 2.33
N LYS A 88 11.14 -14.25 3.21
CA LYS A 88 11.08 -15.69 2.95
C LYS A 88 9.63 -16.14 3.01
N MET A 89 9.22 -16.90 2.01
CA MET A 89 7.87 -17.47 1.93
C MET A 89 7.96 -18.97 1.69
N ASN A 90 7.09 -19.72 2.33
CA ASN A 90 6.89 -21.13 2.05
C ASN A 90 5.99 -21.30 0.82
N ARG A 91 5.90 -22.53 0.29
CA ARG A 91 5.12 -22.81 -0.92
C ARG A 91 3.63 -22.49 -0.78
N LYS A 92 3.05 -22.69 0.40
CA LYS A 92 1.63 -22.41 0.64
C LYS A 92 1.37 -20.90 0.60
N GLU A 93 2.23 -20.11 1.22
CA GLU A 93 2.16 -18.64 1.20
C GLU A 93 2.33 -18.09 -0.21
N MET A 94 3.28 -18.61 -0.99
CA MET A 94 3.47 -18.19 -2.38
C MET A 94 2.24 -18.49 -3.24
N LEU A 95 1.62 -19.66 -3.07
CA LEU A 95 0.39 -20.01 -3.81
C LEU A 95 -0.78 -19.12 -3.39
N ALA A 96 -0.93 -18.82 -2.10
CA ALA A 96 -1.94 -17.89 -1.62
C ALA A 96 -1.77 -16.50 -2.25
N LEU A 97 -0.56 -15.94 -2.23
CA LEU A 97 -0.25 -14.65 -2.85
C LEU A 97 -0.61 -14.60 -4.34
N ILE A 98 -0.31 -15.66 -5.09
CA ILE A 98 -0.66 -15.75 -6.51
C ILE A 98 -2.18 -15.81 -6.71
N ASN A 99 -2.89 -16.59 -5.87
CA ASN A 99 -4.35 -16.66 -5.94
C ASN A 99 -5.00 -15.31 -5.60
N ASP A 100 -4.52 -14.62 -4.58
CA ASP A 100 -5.00 -13.30 -4.17
C ASP A 100 -4.78 -12.28 -5.30
N LEU A 101 -3.60 -12.31 -5.93
CA LEU A 101 -3.32 -11.47 -7.10
C LEU A 101 -4.34 -11.67 -8.22
N PHE A 102 -4.64 -12.92 -8.57
CA PHE A 102 -5.60 -13.23 -9.65
C PHE A 102 -7.07 -13.09 -9.25
N ALA A 103 -7.36 -12.88 -7.96
CA ALA A 103 -8.68 -12.50 -7.48
C ALA A 103 -8.96 -10.99 -7.60
N CYS A 104 -7.92 -10.16 -7.76
CA CYS A 104 -8.06 -8.74 -8.01
C CYS A 104 -8.70 -8.45 -9.38
N GLU A 105 -9.45 -7.34 -9.48
CA GLU A 105 -10.06 -6.90 -10.74
C GLU A 105 -9.00 -6.59 -11.83
N VAL A 106 -7.86 -6.03 -11.42
CA VAL A 106 -6.75 -5.65 -12.32
C VAL A 106 -5.44 -6.31 -11.85
N PRO A 107 -5.17 -7.58 -12.24
CA PRO A 107 -4.05 -8.36 -11.68
C PRO A 107 -2.69 -8.11 -12.37
N TYR A 108 -2.64 -7.28 -13.41
CA TYR A 108 -1.45 -7.11 -14.26
C TYR A 108 -0.61 -5.88 -13.92
N PHE A 109 -1.21 -4.90 -13.23
CA PHE A 109 -0.57 -3.64 -12.87
C PHE A 109 -0.74 -3.40 -11.39
N CYS A 110 0.29 -2.86 -10.73
CA CYS A 110 0.13 -2.37 -9.37
C CYS A 110 -0.73 -1.09 -9.37
N PRO A 111 -1.21 -0.62 -8.21
CA PRO A 111 -1.97 0.63 -8.11
C PRO A 111 -1.27 1.86 -8.69
N HIS A 112 0.07 1.82 -8.84
CA HIS A 112 0.90 2.89 -9.43
C HIS A 112 1.25 2.62 -10.91
N GLY A 113 0.60 1.65 -11.56
CA GLY A 113 0.76 1.35 -12.99
C GLY A 113 1.97 0.49 -13.37
N ARG A 114 2.77 0.00 -12.42
CA ARG A 114 3.91 -0.88 -12.72
C ARG A 114 3.43 -2.28 -13.10
N PRO A 115 3.92 -2.90 -14.20
CA PRO A 115 3.60 -4.28 -14.52
C PRO A 115 4.04 -5.25 -13.41
N LEU A 116 3.15 -6.16 -13.01
CA LEU A 116 3.39 -7.15 -11.96
C LEU A 116 3.91 -8.48 -12.51
N ILE A 117 3.52 -8.83 -13.73
CA ILE A 117 3.80 -10.14 -14.33
C ILE A 117 4.58 -9.94 -15.64
N ILE A 118 5.71 -10.64 -15.76
CA ILE A 118 6.45 -10.75 -17.02
C ILE A 118 6.26 -12.16 -17.55
N LYS A 119 5.66 -12.28 -18.73
CA LYS A 119 5.56 -13.56 -19.45
C LYS A 119 6.75 -13.71 -20.39
N MET A 120 7.40 -14.85 -20.33
CA MET A 120 8.44 -15.24 -21.28
C MET A 120 8.14 -16.64 -21.79
N THR A 121 7.98 -16.76 -23.10
CA THR A 121 7.82 -18.05 -23.78
C THR A 121 9.17 -18.77 -23.89
N MET A 122 9.13 -20.08 -24.12
CA MET A 122 10.36 -20.87 -24.27
C MET A 122 11.24 -20.36 -25.44
N PRO A 123 10.69 -20.05 -26.63
CA PRO A 123 11.51 -19.49 -27.72
C PRO A 123 12.13 -18.13 -27.39
N GLU A 124 11.42 -17.24 -26.67
CA GLU A 124 11.95 -15.95 -26.23
C GLU A 124 13.11 -16.13 -25.23
N PHE A 125 12.98 -17.11 -24.33
CA PHE A 125 14.03 -17.48 -23.39
C PHE A 125 15.25 -18.03 -24.14
N GLU A 126 15.08 -19.01 -25.02
CA GLU A 126 16.15 -19.61 -25.83
C GLU A 126 16.90 -18.58 -26.67
N LYS A 127 16.18 -17.66 -27.32
CA LYS A 127 16.77 -16.55 -28.08
C LYS A 127 17.69 -15.68 -27.23
N LYS A 128 17.35 -15.42 -25.96
CA LYS A 128 18.22 -14.67 -25.02
C LYS A 128 19.53 -15.39 -24.73
N PHE A 129 19.55 -16.72 -24.81
CA PHE A 129 20.76 -17.54 -24.70
C PHE A 129 21.41 -17.87 -26.05
N LYS A 130 20.95 -17.26 -27.15
CA LYS A 130 21.41 -17.53 -28.53
C LYS A 130 21.25 -19.02 -28.93
N ARG A 131 20.24 -19.68 -28.37
CA ARG A 131 19.89 -21.08 -28.65
C ARG A 131 18.69 -21.18 -29.60
N THR A 132 18.69 -20.38 -30.66
CA THR A 132 17.64 -20.47 -31.70
C THR A 132 17.82 -21.76 -32.50
N THR A 133 16.85 -22.66 -32.40
CA THR A 133 16.60 -23.69 -33.41
C THR A 133 15.72 -23.14 -34.53
#